data_AF-A0AAE8QB83-F1
#
_entry.id   AF-A0AAE8QB83-F1
#
_cell.length_a   1.000
_cell.length_b   1.000
_cell.length_c   1.000
_cell.angle_alpha   90.00
_cell.angle_beta   90.00
_cell.angle_gamma   90.00
#
_symmetry.space_group_name_H-M   'P 1'
#
loop_
_entity.id
_entity.type
_entity.pdbx_description
1 polymer ?
#
loop_
_entity_poly.entity_id
_entity_poly.type
_entity_poly.pdbx_seq_one_letter_code
_entity_poly.pdbx_strand_id
1 'polypeptide(L)'
;MTETKSAADHNKAPPSEDGSKPGADISFPYDRMTVEQFRRRFPRARWSDARKAWFVPGRTASRRIGQWLAEIEAEADAHADAKGRDAFAFDPIDSPYLELGKADFRIRTPYSKTVVDELHEVPSSRWDGDLRIWHVPFRSYEELRRRWPDIEAAACKNEPEERRRRAEERKGTEQDMRSKLRSAERKRHRYPLQSDDLPPIGRPVVTAYGIVVFAEISGELVDPDVVADFYPGVTEDHVWGYWRVPTLEELVRTWPAKTLPVENAEWWLPTIEELRPARRTARSREARKYAKTP
;
A
#
# COMPACT_ATOMS: atom_id res chain seq x y z
N MET A 1 -23.72 -20.29 -39.61
CA MET A 1 -22.64 -19.41 -39.12
C MET A 1 -22.43 -19.75 -37.66
N THR A 2 -21.34 -20.45 -37.37
CA THR A 2 -21.11 -21.15 -36.10
C THR A 2 -20.00 -20.47 -35.32
N GLU A 3 -20.30 -20.06 -34.09
CA GLU A 3 -19.34 -20.10 -33.00
C GLU A 3 -19.37 -21.51 -32.39
N THR A 4 -18.20 -22.06 -32.06
CA THR A 4 -17.99 -22.80 -30.79
C THR A 4 -16.51 -23.03 -30.52
N LYS A 5 -16.24 -23.12 -29.23
CA LYS A 5 -14.99 -23.02 -28.50
C LYS A 5 -14.38 -24.41 -28.23
N SER A 6 -13.08 -24.42 -27.98
CA SER A 6 -12.32 -25.34 -27.08
C SER A 6 -11.45 -26.47 -27.65
N ALA A 7 -10.24 -26.46 -27.07
CA ALA A 7 -9.40 -27.56 -26.57
C ALA A 7 -8.31 -28.13 -27.49
N ALA A 8 -7.06 -27.83 -27.08
CA ALA A 8 -5.92 -28.73 -26.85
C ALA A 8 -5.95 -30.07 -27.63
N ASP A 9 -4.88 -30.54 -28.28
CA ASP A 9 -3.65 -30.92 -27.61
C ASP A 9 -2.65 -31.51 -28.63
N HIS A 10 -1.37 -31.52 -28.22
CA HIS A 10 -0.28 -32.43 -28.64
C HIS A 10 0.39 -32.25 -30.02
N ASN A 11 1.54 -31.55 -29.96
CA ASN A 11 2.86 -32.17 -30.10
C ASN A 11 3.08 -33.14 -31.28
N LYS A 12 3.74 -32.65 -32.35
CA LYS A 12 4.83 -33.39 -33.02
C LYS A 12 5.68 -32.45 -33.88
N ALA A 13 6.75 -31.92 -33.31
CA ALA A 13 7.86 -31.40 -34.11
C ALA A 13 8.52 -32.58 -34.86
N PRO A 14 8.76 -32.51 -36.19
CA PRO A 14 9.65 -33.44 -36.84
C PRO A 14 11.11 -33.07 -36.50
N PRO A 15 11.97 -34.05 -36.18
CA PRO A 15 13.35 -33.81 -35.85
C PRO A 15 14.15 -33.61 -37.14
N SER A 16 14.76 -32.44 -37.29
CA SER A 16 15.86 -32.25 -38.23
C SER A 16 17.15 -32.19 -37.44
N GLU A 17 17.89 -33.28 -37.51
CA GLU A 17 19.25 -33.41 -37.00
C GLU A 17 20.18 -32.43 -37.70
N ASP A 18 20.51 -31.35 -37.01
CA ASP A 18 21.81 -30.70 -37.11
C ASP A 18 22.25 -30.49 -35.66
N GLY A 19 23.31 -31.21 -35.25
CA GLY A 19 23.72 -31.39 -33.86
C GLY A 19 23.56 -30.12 -33.02
N SER A 20 22.74 -30.21 -31.96
CA SER A 20 22.37 -29.12 -31.04
C SER A 20 23.60 -28.36 -30.55
N LYS A 21 24.00 -27.33 -31.30
CA LYS A 21 24.97 -26.34 -30.86
C LYS A 21 24.23 -25.48 -29.84
N PRO A 22 24.57 -25.55 -28.54
CA PRO A 22 23.87 -24.75 -27.53
C PRO A 22 24.07 -23.27 -27.87
N GLY A 23 22.98 -22.49 -27.87
CA GLY A 23 22.98 -21.09 -28.28
C GLY A 23 21.66 -20.42 -27.90
N ALA A 24 21.60 -19.11 -28.08
CA ALA A 24 20.44 -18.30 -27.73
C ALA A 24 20.11 -17.31 -28.85
N ASP A 25 18.82 -17.07 -29.06
CA ASP A 25 18.30 -16.05 -29.96
C ASP A 25 18.00 -14.74 -29.22
N ILE A 26 18.22 -13.64 -29.93
CA ILE A 26 17.82 -12.30 -29.50
C ILE A 26 17.21 -11.54 -30.68
N SER A 27 16.10 -10.85 -30.42
CA SER A 27 15.47 -9.93 -31.36
C SER A 27 15.39 -8.54 -30.72
N PHE A 28 15.76 -7.51 -31.47
CA PHE A 28 15.64 -6.11 -31.09
C PHE A 28 15.33 -5.27 -32.34
N PRO A 29 14.71 -4.08 -32.21
CA PRO A 29 14.41 -3.19 -33.34
C PRO A 29 15.67 -2.86 -34.15
N TYR A 30 15.54 -2.71 -35.48
CA TYR A 30 16.69 -2.41 -36.32
C TYR A 30 17.22 -0.99 -36.06
N ASP A 31 18.33 -0.91 -35.33
CA ASP A 31 19.14 0.29 -35.20
C ASP A 31 20.57 -0.02 -35.66
N ARG A 32 21.07 0.79 -36.60
CA ARG A 32 22.40 0.62 -37.20
C ARG A 32 23.51 0.67 -36.14
N MET A 33 23.39 1.55 -35.15
CA MET A 33 24.37 1.67 -34.08
C MET A 33 24.36 0.43 -33.17
N THR A 34 23.17 -0.01 -32.76
CA THR A 34 22.99 -1.21 -31.94
C THR A 34 23.48 -2.49 -32.66
N VAL A 35 23.23 -2.62 -33.97
CA VAL A 35 23.71 -3.77 -34.78
C VAL A 35 25.24 -3.78 -34.93
N GLU A 36 25.87 -2.63 -35.14
CA GLU A 36 27.34 -2.51 -35.23
C GLU A 36 28.00 -2.87 -33.89
N GLN A 37 27.47 -2.36 -32.76
CA GLN A 37 27.93 -2.73 -31.42
C GLN A 37 27.74 -4.22 -31.13
N PHE A 38 26.57 -4.78 -31.49
CA PHE A 38 26.27 -6.20 -31.34
C PHE A 38 27.25 -7.08 -32.14
N ARG A 39 27.54 -6.71 -33.40
CA ARG A 39 28.52 -7.43 -34.24
C ARG A 39 29.94 -7.33 -33.69
N ARG A 40 30.34 -6.20 -33.10
CA ARG A 40 31.63 -6.04 -32.44
C ARG A 40 31.74 -6.94 -31.20
N ARG A 41 30.66 -7.06 -30.41
CA ARG A 41 30.62 -7.87 -29.18
C ARG A 41 30.44 -9.37 -29.43
N PHE A 42 29.72 -9.73 -30.48
CA PHE A 42 29.45 -11.10 -30.91
C PHE A 42 29.82 -11.31 -32.40
N PRO A 43 31.11 -11.39 -32.75
CA PRO A 43 31.55 -11.53 -34.15
C PRO A 43 31.07 -12.82 -34.83
N ARG A 44 30.69 -13.84 -34.05
CA ARG A 44 30.19 -15.14 -34.53
C ARG A 44 28.67 -15.25 -34.55
N ALA A 45 27.93 -14.17 -34.23
CA ALA A 45 26.48 -14.15 -34.29
C ALA A 45 26.00 -14.19 -35.75
N ARG A 46 24.88 -14.87 -36.01
CA ARG A 46 24.29 -15.00 -37.35
C ARG A 46 22.83 -14.60 -37.34
N TRP A 47 22.40 -13.83 -38.34
CA TRP A 47 20.98 -13.56 -38.55
C TRP A 47 20.30 -14.84 -39.05
N SER A 48 19.15 -15.18 -38.47
CA SER A 48 18.28 -16.26 -38.94
C SER A 48 16.99 -15.66 -39.45
N ASP A 49 16.77 -15.73 -40.77
CA ASP A 49 15.57 -15.18 -41.39
C ASP A 49 14.30 -15.92 -40.96
N ALA A 50 14.40 -17.25 -40.77
CA ALA A 50 13.32 -18.09 -40.28
C ALA A 50 12.83 -17.70 -38.87
N ARG A 51 13.72 -17.17 -38.01
CA ARG A 51 13.40 -16.77 -36.63
C ARG A 51 13.28 -15.26 -36.46
N LYS A 52 13.60 -14.48 -37.49
CA LYS A 52 13.73 -13.01 -37.45
C LYS A 52 14.52 -12.52 -36.22
N ALA A 53 15.60 -13.23 -35.92
CA ALA A 53 16.40 -13.03 -34.72
C ALA A 53 17.88 -13.35 -34.99
N TRP A 54 18.77 -12.75 -34.19
CA TRP A 54 20.18 -13.04 -34.18
C TRP A 54 20.45 -14.27 -33.31
N PHE A 55 21.10 -15.29 -33.87
CA PHE A 55 21.55 -16.46 -33.14
C PHE A 55 23.00 -16.28 -32.68
N VAL A 56 23.23 -16.36 -31.37
CA VAL A 56 24.56 -16.34 -30.76
C VAL A 56 24.96 -17.75 -30.35
N PRO A 57 26.08 -18.30 -30.87
CA PRO A 57 26.53 -19.63 -30.50
C PRO A 57 27.19 -19.67 -29.10
N GLY A 58 26.97 -20.76 -28.38
CA GLY A 58 27.61 -21.11 -27.10
C GLY A 58 26.62 -21.32 -25.96
N ARG A 59 26.97 -22.21 -25.02
CA ARG A 59 26.15 -22.56 -23.85
C ARG A 59 25.85 -21.39 -22.89
N THR A 60 26.69 -20.36 -22.90
CA THR A 60 26.51 -19.12 -22.11
C THR A 60 26.01 -17.95 -22.95
N ALA A 61 25.49 -18.20 -24.15
CA ALA A 61 24.98 -17.16 -25.04
C ALA A 61 23.91 -16.29 -24.34
N SER A 62 22.90 -16.91 -23.70
CA SER A 62 21.85 -16.17 -22.99
C SER A 62 22.40 -15.23 -21.91
N ARG A 63 23.37 -15.70 -21.10
CA ARG A 63 23.98 -14.88 -20.04
C ARG A 63 24.79 -13.72 -20.60
N ARG A 64 25.56 -13.94 -21.66
CA ARG A 64 26.35 -12.88 -22.31
C ARG A 64 25.46 -11.85 -23.00
N ILE A 65 24.36 -12.29 -23.60
CA ILE A 65 23.35 -11.41 -24.18
C ILE A 65 22.70 -10.55 -23.08
N GLY A 66 22.25 -11.15 -21.98
CA GLY A 66 21.67 -10.42 -20.86
C GLY A 66 22.63 -9.42 -20.23
N GLN A 67 23.91 -9.79 -20.08
CA GLN A 67 24.94 -8.87 -19.60
C GLN A 67 25.19 -7.71 -20.56
N TRP A 68 25.25 -7.97 -21.87
CA TRP A 68 25.43 -6.92 -22.87
C TRP A 68 24.22 -5.96 -22.94
N LEU A 69 23.00 -6.49 -22.82
CA LEU A 69 21.79 -5.64 -22.72
C LEU A 69 21.85 -4.76 -21.46
N ALA A 70 22.24 -5.31 -20.31
CA ALA A 70 22.40 -4.55 -19.08
C ALA A 70 23.53 -3.50 -19.17
N GLU A 71 24.61 -3.78 -19.90
CA GLU A 71 25.68 -2.82 -20.18
C GLU A 71 25.17 -1.66 -21.06
N ILE A 72 24.39 -1.94 -22.11
CA ILE A 72 23.78 -0.91 -22.96
C ILE A 72 22.77 -0.07 -22.19
N GLU A 73 21.92 -0.73 -21.38
CA GLU A 73 20.94 -0.04 -20.54
C GLU A 73 21.65 0.86 -19.52
N ALA A 74 22.71 0.38 -18.88
CA ALA A 74 23.52 1.18 -17.96
C ALA A 74 24.21 2.39 -18.63
N GLU A 75 24.69 2.24 -19.87
CA GLU A 75 25.28 3.35 -20.63
C GLU A 75 24.21 4.37 -21.05
N ALA A 76 23.05 3.90 -21.51
CA ALA A 76 21.90 4.75 -21.82
C ALA A 76 21.42 5.50 -20.57
N ASP A 77 21.40 4.83 -19.42
CA ASP A 77 21.06 5.40 -18.13
C ASP A 77 22.07 6.48 -17.70
N ALA A 78 23.37 6.22 -17.85
CA ALA A 78 24.42 7.19 -17.54
C ALA A 78 24.31 8.43 -18.45
N HIS A 79 24.02 8.23 -19.73
CA HIS A 79 23.79 9.33 -20.67
C HIS A 79 22.51 10.12 -20.31
N ALA A 80 21.44 9.44 -19.94
CA ALA A 80 20.20 10.08 -19.51
C ALA A 80 20.38 10.84 -18.19
N ASP A 81 21.18 10.32 -17.26
CA ASP A 81 21.54 11.01 -16.01
C ASP A 81 22.41 12.25 -16.29
N ALA A 82 23.37 12.18 -17.21
CA ALA A 82 24.14 13.34 -17.63
C ALA A 82 23.23 14.42 -18.24
N LYS A 83 22.32 14.03 -19.14
CA LYS A 83 21.30 14.93 -19.71
C LYS A 83 20.42 15.55 -18.61
N GLY A 84 19.99 14.76 -17.64
CA GLY A 84 19.19 15.21 -16.51
C GLY A 84 19.92 16.22 -15.62
N ARG A 85 21.22 16.03 -15.41
CA ARG A 85 22.07 17.00 -14.70
C ARG A 85 22.22 18.30 -15.44
N ASP A 86 22.44 18.24 -16.75
CA ASP A 86 22.55 19.43 -17.59
C ASP A 86 21.22 20.21 -17.60
N ALA A 87 20.10 19.50 -17.66
CA ALA A 87 18.77 20.09 -17.56
C ALA A 87 18.52 20.75 -16.19
N PHE A 88 18.97 20.12 -15.10
CA PHE A 88 18.90 20.72 -13.76
C PHE A 88 19.83 21.94 -13.63
N ALA A 89 21.03 21.90 -14.21
CA ALA A 89 21.95 23.04 -14.22
C ALA A 89 21.38 24.23 -15.01
N PHE A 90 20.59 23.96 -16.05
CA PHE A 90 19.93 24.97 -16.85
C PHE A 90 18.73 25.63 -16.14
N ASP A 91 17.85 24.82 -15.54
CA ASP A 91 16.71 25.33 -14.79
C ASP A 91 16.58 24.56 -13.47
N PRO A 92 17.16 25.05 -12.36
CA PRO A 92 17.15 24.34 -11.09
C PRO A 92 15.82 24.52 -10.36
N ILE A 93 15.36 23.45 -9.72
CA ILE A 93 14.26 23.52 -8.75
C ILE A 93 14.82 24.02 -7.43
N ASP A 94 14.41 25.21 -7.00
CA ASP A 94 14.74 25.75 -5.68
C ASP A 94 13.62 25.39 -4.68
N SER A 95 13.88 24.44 -3.80
CA SER A 95 12.93 24.03 -2.78
C SER A 95 13.62 23.46 -1.54
N PRO A 96 13.14 23.77 -0.32
CA PRO A 96 13.75 23.30 0.92
C PRO A 96 13.66 21.79 1.14
N TYR A 97 12.85 21.09 0.33
CA TYR A 97 12.66 19.65 0.43
C TYR A 97 13.51 18.84 -0.55
N LEU A 98 14.26 19.51 -1.43
CA LEU A 98 15.11 18.89 -2.45
C LEU A 98 16.59 19.10 -2.10
N GLU A 99 17.30 18.01 -1.86
CA GLU A 99 18.75 18.00 -1.70
C GLU A 99 19.40 17.34 -2.92
N LEU A 100 20.49 17.94 -3.42
CA LEU A 100 21.27 17.38 -4.52
C LEU A 100 22.30 16.39 -3.97
N GLY A 101 22.13 15.11 -4.31
CA GLY A 101 23.15 14.09 -4.12
C GLY A 101 24.19 14.09 -5.25
N LYS A 102 25.26 13.31 -5.06
CA LYS A 102 26.32 13.15 -6.08
C LYS A 102 25.86 12.39 -7.33
N ALA A 103 24.84 11.54 -7.18
CA ALA A 103 24.35 10.64 -8.22
C ALA A 103 22.82 10.67 -8.37
N ASP A 104 22.11 11.32 -7.45
CA ASP A 104 20.65 11.32 -7.36
C ASP A 104 20.12 12.60 -6.71
N PHE A 105 18.84 12.88 -6.92
CA PHE A 105 18.06 13.81 -6.11
C PHE A 105 17.59 13.12 -4.84
N ARG A 106 17.74 13.80 -3.70
CA ARG A 106 17.32 13.34 -2.38
C ARG A 106 16.16 14.21 -1.91
N ILE A 107 14.98 13.64 -1.81
CA ILE A 107 13.78 14.39 -1.44
C ILE A 107 13.40 14.04 -0.01
N ARG A 108 13.40 15.05 0.86
CA ARG A 108 13.09 14.94 2.29
C ARG A 108 11.81 15.70 2.61
N THR A 109 10.67 15.08 2.35
CA THR A 109 9.35 15.67 2.62
C THR A 109 8.69 15.08 3.87
N PRO A 110 7.85 15.85 4.59
CA PRO A 110 6.92 15.29 5.56
C PRO A 110 6.01 14.23 4.92
N TYR A 111 5.60 13.23 5.71
CA TYR A 111 4.69 12.19 5.21
C TYR A 111 3.35 12.80 4.79
N SER A 112 3.01 12.61 3.52
CA SER A 112 1.72 12.94 2.92
C SER A 112 1.40 11.86 1.90
N LYS A 113 0.17 11.35 1.91
CA LYS A 113 -0.27 10.35 0.94
C LYS A 113 -0.13 10.89 -0.49
N THR A 114 -0.53 12.15 -0.72
CA THR A 114 -0.40 12.81 -2.01
C THR A 114 1.05 12.90 -2.48
N VAL A 115 1.99 13.25 -1.59
CA VAL A 115 3.42 13.31 -1.96
C VAL A 115 3.96 11.93 -2.33
N VAL A 116 3.57 10.90 -1.58
CA VAL A 116 3.96 9.51 -1.84
C VAL A 116 3.39 9.03 -3.18
N ASP A 117 2.11 9.32 -3.45
CA ASP A 117 1.45 8.95 -4.70
C ASP A 117 2.13 9.64 -5.90
N GLU A 118 2.44 10.94 -5.81
CA GLU A 118 3.15 11.68 -6.88
C GLU A 118 4.58 11.17 -7.10
N LEU A 119 5.32 10.83 -6.03
CA LEU A 119 6.68 10.31 -6.16
C LEU A 119 6.72 8.87 -6.69
N HIS A 120 5.70 8.07 -6.42
CA HIS A 120 5.57 6.73 -6.99
C HIS A 120 5.41 6.74 -8.52
N GLU A 121 4.81 7.79 -9.03
CA GLU A 121 4.60 7.97 -10.47
C GLU A 121 5.85 8.47 -11.20
N VAL A 122 6.85 9.00 -10.47
CA VAL A 122 8.14 9.38 -11.05
C VAL A 122 8.93 8.12 -11.39
N PRO A 123 9.37 7.93 -12.65
CA PRO A 123 10.11 6.74 -13.04
C PRO A 123 11.37 6.56 -12.21
N SER A 124 11.69 5.31 -11.85
CA SER A 124 12.92 4.96 -11.12
C SER A 124 13.08 5.61 -9.74
N SER A 125 12.00 6.16 -9.16
CA SER A 125 12.01 6.62 -7.78
C SER A 125 12.14 5.42 -6.84
N ARG A 126 13.00 5.56 -5.82
CA ARG A 126 13.10 4.57 -4.74
C ARG A 126 12.96 5.25 -3.38
N TRP A 127 12.21 4.62 -2.50
CA TRP A 127 12.16 5.00 -1.10
C TRP A 127 13.28 4.31 -0.33
N ASP A 128 14.05 5.10 0.43
CA ASP A 128 15.03 4.59 1.39
C ASP A 128 14.42 4.64 2.80
N GLY A 129 14.14 3.47 3.37
CA GLY A 129 13.49 3.35 4.67
C GLY A 129 14.39 3.75 5.85
N ASP A 130 15.71 3.64 5.69
CA ASP A 130 16.68 3.89 6.75
C ASP A 130 16.89 5.40 6.93
N LEU A 131 17.07 6.11 5.81
CA LEU A 131 17.22 7.56 5.82
C LEU A 131 15.88 8.29 5.78
N ARG A 132 14.79 7.59 5.41
CA ARG A 132 13.46 8.15 5.17
C ARG A 132 13.50 9.24 4.10
N ILE A 133 14.23 8.96 3.02
CA ILE A 133 14.47 9.86 1.90
C ILE A 133 14.05 9.15 0.61
N TRP A 134 13.48 9.90 -0.32
CA TRP A 134 13.28 9.43 -1.69
C TRP A 134 14.52 9.72 -2.52
N HIS A 135 15.02 8.70 -3.21
CA HIS A 135 16.06 8.85 -4.22
C HIS A 135 15.42 8.83 -5.59
N VAL A 136 15.69 9.87 -6.37
CA VAL A 136 15.25 10.00 -7.76
C VAL A 136 16.49 10.19 -8.63
N PRO A 137 16.78 9.30 -9.58
CA PRO A 137 17.91 9.46 -10.49
C PRO A 137 17.76 10.71 -11.37
N PHE A 138 18.88 11.25 -11.85
CA PHE A 138 18.87 12.48 -12.64
C PHE A 138 18.08 12.34 -13.95
N ARG A 139 18.05 11.15 -14.55
CA ARG A 139 17.26 10.86 -15.77
C ARG A 139 15.77 11.18 -15.64
N SER A 140 15.23 11.16 -14.42
CA SER A 140 13.81 11.43 -14.15
C SER A 140 13.54 12.90 -13.80
N TYR A 141 14.50 13.79 -14.04
CA TYR A 141 14.41 15.20 -13.69
C TYR A 141 13.20 15.92 -14.31
N GLU A 142 12.96 15.73 -15.61
CA GLU A 142 11.87 16.43 -16.31
C GLU A 142 10.49 16.07 -15.73
N GLU A 143 10.27 14.78 -15.42
CA GLU A 143 9.04 14.30 -14.77
C GLU A 143 8.94 14.80 -13.32
N LEU A 144 10.04 14.79 -12.58
CA LEU A 144 10.09 15.34 -11.23
C LEU A 144 9.74 16.83 -11.23
N ARG A 145 10.30 17.61 -12.16
CA ARG A 145 10.03 19.05 -12.33
C ARG A 145 8.57 19.31 -12.64
N ARG A 146 7.97 18.52 -13.53
CA ARG A 146 6.55 18.66 -13.89
C ARG A 146 5.61 18.48 -12.69
N ARG A 147 5.93 17.55 -11.79
CA ARG A 147 5.12 17.21 -10.60
C ARG A 147 5.53 17.96 -9.34
N TRP A 148 6.66 18.66 -9.37
CA TRP A 148 7.21 19.36 -8.21
C TRP A 148 6.24 20.35 -7.56
N PRO A 149 5.46 21.17 -8.31
CA PRO A 149 4.52 22.10 -7.70
C PRO A 149 3.46 21.42 -6.82
N ASP A 150 2.96 20.26 -7.25
CA ASP A 150 1.97 19.49 -6.50
C ASP A 150 2.58 18.83 -5.26
N ILE A 151 3.82 18.31 -5.40
CA ILE A 151 4.60 17.75 -4.29
C ILE A 151 4.88 18.81 -3.24
N GLU A 152 5.35 19.99 -3.64
CA GLU A 152 5.68 21.09 -2.74
C GLU A 152 4.43 21.67 -2.06
N ALA A 153 3.34 21.87 -2.82
CA ALA A 153 2.07 22.31 -2.24
C ALA A 153 1.53 21.28 -1.23
N ALA A 154 1.64 19.99 -1.53
CA ALA A 154 1.21 18.93 -0.61
C ALA A 154 2.15 18.80 0.61
N ALA A 155 3.45 19.02 0.44
CA ALA A 155 4.43 19.04 1.52
C ALA A 155 4.20 20.22 2.47
N CYS A 156 4.08 21.44 1.94
CA CYS A 156 3.76 22.66 2.68
C CYS A 156 2.43 22.53 3.43
N LYS A 157 1.37 22.01 2.78
CA LYS A 157 0.09 21.75 3.46
C LYS A 157 0.24 20.76 4.63
N ASN A 158 1.18 19.83 4.56
CA ASN A 158 1.43 18.82 5.58
C ASN A 158 2.56 19.18 6.53
N GLU A 159 3.07 20.40 6.48
CA GLU A 159 4.02 20.88 7.46
C GLU A 159 3.35 20.83 8.85
N PRO A 160 4.05 20.35 9.90
CA PRO A 160 3.49 20.25 11.24
C PRO A 160 2.89 21.58 11.74
N GLU A 161 3.41 22.71 11.28
CA GLU A 161 2.96 24.05 11.62
C GLU A 161 1.61 24.38 10.97
N GLU A 162 1.44 24.06 9.69
CA GLU A 162 0.16 24.18 8.98
C GLU A 162 -0.91 23.22 9.53
N ARG A 163 -0.51 22.01 9.99
CA ARG A 163 -1.42 21.11 10.70
C ARG A 163 -1.83 21.68 12.06
N ARG A 164 -0.92 22.32 12.80
CA ARG A 164 -1.22 22.99 14.07
C ARG A 164 -2.16 24.17 13.83
N ARG A 165 -1.91 25.02 12.84
CA ARG A 165 -2.78 26.15 12.49
C ARG A 165 -4.19 25.70 12.13
N ARG A 166 -4.34 24.65 11.29
CA ARG A 166 -5.67 24.09 10.99
C ARG A 166 -6.34 23.41 12.18
N ALA A 167 -5.57 22.78 13.06
CA ALA A 167 -6.11 22.21 14.29
C ALA A 167 -6.60 23.32 15.23
N GLU A 168 -5.93 24.46 15.27
CA GLU A 168 -6.32 25.66 16.02
C GLU A 168 -7.53 26.36 15.39
N GLU A 169 -7.59 26.52 14.07
CA GLU A 169 -8.75 27.07 13.36
C GLU A 169 -9.99 26.17 13.49
N ARG A 170 -9.82 24.84 13.57
CA ARG A 170 -10.91 23.89 13.84
C ARG A 170 -11.25 23.75 15.33
N LYS A 171 -10.38 24.23 16.22
CA LYS A 171 -10.57 24.15 17.68
C LYS A 171 -11.63 25.18 18.07
N GLY A 172 -12.86 24.70 18.23
CA GLY A 172 -14.02 25.54 18.55
C GLY A 172 -15.18 25.43 17.54
N THR A 173 -15.00 24.73 16.42
CA THR A 173 -16.14 24.39 15.55
C THR A 173 -17.08 23.43 16.29
N GLU A 174 -18.40 23.54 16.07
CA GLU A 174 -19.39 22.62 16.63
C GLU A 174 -19.07 21.14 16.35
N GLN A 175 -18.49 20.86 15.18
CA GLN A 175 -18.04 19.51 14.81
C GLN A 175 -16.89 18.99 15.68
N ASP A 176 -15.98 19.86 16.14
CA ASP A 176 -14.89 19.51 17.08
C ASP A 176 -15.47 19.26 18.48
N MET A 177 -16.41 20.10 18.93
CA MET A 177 -17.11 19.90 20.20
C MET A 177 -17.89 18.57 20.22
N ARG A 178 -18.68 18.29 19.17
CA ARG A 178 -19.37 17.00 19.01
C ARG A 178 -18.42 15.80 18.95
N SER A 179 -17.27 15.96 18.30
CA SER A 179 -16.26 14.89 18.21
C SER A 179 -15.54 14.64 19.53
N LYS A 180 -15.29 15.70 20.32
CA LYS A 180 -14.78 15.59 21.69
C LYS A 180 -15.78 14.91 22.61
N LEU A 181 -17.05 15.29 22.55
CA LEU A 181 -18.12 14.64 23.31
C LEU A 181 -18.24 13.15 22.93
N ARG A 182 -18.26 12.82 21.63
CA ARG A 182 -18.23 11.42 21.15
C ARG A 182 -17.02 10.64 21.67
N SER A 183 -15.85 11.28 21.69
CA SER A 183 -14.62 10.65 22.16
C SER A 183 -14.60 10.47 23.67
N ALA A 184 -15.16 11.42 24.42
CA ALA A 184 -15.33 11.32 25.86
C ALA A 184 -16.32 10.19 26.20
N GLU A 185 -17.42 10.09 25.46
CA GLU A 185 -18.42 9.04 25.65
C GLU A 185 -17.84 7.65 25.36
N ARG A 186 -17.10 7.49 24.25
CA ARG A 186 -16.40 6.23 23.96
C ARG A 186 -15.43 5.80 25.06
N LYS A 187 -14.78 6.74 25.75
CA LYS A 187 -13.85 6.44 26.85
C LYS A 187 -14.54 5.93 28.11
N ARG A 188 -15.85 6.17 28.27
CA ARG A 188 -16.63 5.64 29.39
C ARG A 188 -16.88 4.13 29.27
N HIS A 189 -16.67 3.57 28.08
CA HIS A 189 -16.89 2.16 27.76
C HIS A 189 -18.28 1.64 28.19
N ARG A 190 -19.30 2.47 27.98
CA ARG A 190 -20.70 2.12 28.18
C ARG A 190 -21.36 1.96 26.82
N TYR A 191 -22.37 1.11 26.74
CA TYR A 191 -23.18 0.90 25.55
C TYR A 191 -24.64 0.63 25.97
N PRO A 192 -25.63 1.29 25.36
CA PRO A 192 -27.02 1.02 25.65
C PRO A 192 -27.41 -0.35 25.09
N LEU A 193 -28.12 -1.16 25.87
CA LEU A 193 -28.60 -2.49 25.51
C LEU A 193 -30.09 -2.59 25.82
N GLN A 194 -30.87 -3.16 24.92
CA GLN A 194 -32.27 -3.49 25.24
C GLN A 194 -32.38 -4.45 26.43
N SER A 195 -33.28 -4.13 27.37
CA SER A 195 -33.55 -4.96 28.56
C SER A 195 -33.99 -6.40 28.21
N ASP A 196 -34.69 -6.56 27.08
CA ASP A 196 -35.24 -7.85 26.64
C ASP A 196 -34.24 -8.73 25.89
N ASP A 197 -33.15 -8.16 25.35
CA ASP A 197 -32.15 -8.88 24.55
C ASP A 197 -30.72 -8.60 25.05
N LEU A 198 -30.38 -9.20 26.20
CA LEU A 198 -29.09 -8.98 26.85
C LEU A 198 -27.99 -9.92 26.29
N PRO A 199 -26.80 -9.37 25.96
CA PRO A 199 -25.68 -10.15 25.48
C PRO A 199 -25.05 -11.03 26.57
N PRO A 200 -24.41 -12.15 26.18
CA PRO A 200 -23.70 -13.00 27.13
C PRO A 200 -22.48 -12.28 27.73
N ILE A 201 -22.48 -12.14 29.07
CA ILE A 201 -21.37 -11.54 29.83
C ILE A 201 -20.10 -12.38 29.65
N GLY A 202 -18.96 -11.71 29.50
CA GLY A 202 -17.66 -12.35 29.36
C GLY A 202 -17.39 -13.01 28.01
N ARG A 203 -18.30 -12.88 27.03
CA ARG A 203 -18.10 -13.38 25.66
C ARG A 203 -17.91 -12.23 24.66
N PRO A 204 -17.04 -12.40 23.65
CA PRO A 204 -16.94 -11.43 22.57
C PRO A 204 -18.20 -11.39 21.71
N VAL A 205 -18.79 -10.21 21.59
CA VAL A 205 -19.95 -9.90 20.74
C VAL A 205 -19.60 -8.73 19.83
N VAL A 206 -20.26 -8.64 18.68
CA VAL A 206 -20.16 -7.50 17.77
C VAL A 206 -21.27 -6.51 18.10
N THR A 207 -20.94 -5.23 18.12
CA THR A 207 -21.89 -4.12 18.16
C THR A 207 -21.61 -3.15 17.01
N ALA A 208 -22.41 -2.09 16.87
CA ALA A 208 -22.15 -1.02 15.92
C ALA A 208 -20.76 -0.37 16.07
N TYR A 209 -20.12 -0.49 17.24
CA TYR A 209 -18.78 0.04 17.52
C TYR A 209 -17.64 -0.97 17.29
N GLY A 210 -17.98 -2.23 17.01
CA GLY A 210 -17.03 -3.32 16.76
C GLY A 210 -17.14 -4.45 17.79
N ILE A 211 -16.09 -5.27 17.88
CA ILE A 211 -16.08 -6.45 18.76
C ILE A 211 -15.73 -6.02 20.19
N VAL A 212 -16.64 -6.27 21.13
CA VAL A 212 -16.53 -5.92 22.54
C VAL A 212 -16.88 -7.11 23.43
N VAL A 213 -16.42 -7.08 24.68
CA VAL A 213 -16.84 -8.04 25.72
C VAL A 213 -17.54 -7.25 26.80
N PHE A 214 -18.81 -7.57 27.07
CA PHE A 214 -19.54 -6.99 28.19
C PHE A 214 -19.02 -7.59 29.50
N ALA A 215 -18.58 -6.73 30.41
CA ALA A 215 -18.08 -7.09 31.72
C ALA A 215 -19.19 -7.08 32.77
N GLU A 216 -20.11 -6.12 32.66
CA GLU A 216 -21.21 -5.91 33.61
C GLU A 216 -22.39 -5.22 32.92
N ILE A 217 -23.60 -5.53 33.36
CA ILE A 217 -24.84 -4.88 32.93
C ILE A 217 -25.48 -4.31 34.21
N SER A 218 -25.55 -2.99 34.31
CA SER A 218 -25.82 -2.30 35.58
C SER A 218 -27.29 -2.24 35.98
N GLY A 219 -28.22 -2.47 35.06
CA GLY A 219 -29.66 -2.28 35.30
C GLY A 219 -30.11 -0.81 35.33
N GLU A 220 -29.19 0.15 35.18
CA GLU A 220 -29.51 1.57 35.08
C GLU A 220 -30.12 1.88 33.72
N LEU A 221 -31.33 2.46 33.72
CA LEU A 221 -32.00 2.90 32.50
C LEU A 221 -31.25 4.08 31.85
N VAL A 222 -31.21 4.05 30.53
CA VAL A 222 -30.58 5.07 29.71
C VAL A 222 -31.58 6.21 29.51
N ASP A 223 -31.16 7.44 29.79
CA ASP A 223 -31.94 8.63 29.45
C ASP A 223 -31.79 8.91 27.93
N PRO A 224 -32.83 8.68 27.11
CA PRO A 224 -32.75 8.77 25.66
C PRO A 224 -32.44 10.20 25.18
N ASP A 225 -32.87 11.23 25.90
CA ASP A 225 -32.69 12.63 25.51
C ASP A 225 -31.22 13.07 25.60
N VAL A 226 -30.48 12.51 26.55
CA VAL A 226 -29.05 12.82 26.76
C VAL A 226 -28.16 12.06 25.77
N VAL A 227 -28.62 10.92 25.26
CA VAL A 227 -27.79 10.00 24.47
C VAL A 227 -28.16 9.90 22.99
N ALA A 228 -29.28 10.48 22.56
CA ALA A 228 -29.74 10.45 21.17
C ALA A 228 -28.70 10.95 20.16
N ASP A 229 -27.85 11.91 20.58
CA ASP A 229 -26.73 12.43 19.79
C ASP A 229 -25.61 11.39 19.53
N PHE A 230 -25.50 10.36 20.38
CA PHE A 230 -24.44 9.34 20.35
C PHE A 230 -24.95 7.97 19.91
N TYR A 231 -26.18 7.63 20.27
CA TYR A 231 -26.82 6.35 20.01
C TYR A 231 -28.23 6.62 19.43
N PRO A 232 -28.34 6.77 18.10
CA PRO A 232 -29.64 6.95 17.48
C PRO A 232 -30.47 5.68 17.62
N GLY A 233 -31.69 5.78 18.15
CA GLY A 233 -32.61 4.65 18.31
C GLY A 233 -32.75 4.09 19.72
N VAL A 234 -32.12 4.71 20.72
CA VAL A 234 -32.31 4.35 22.14
C VAL A 234 -33.72 4.73 22.60
N THR A 235 -34.38 3.80 23.28
CA THR A 235 -35.69 3.97 23.95
C THR A 235 -35.52 3.94 25.47
N GLU A 236 -36.59 4.26 26.21
CA GLU A 236 -36.60 4.27 27.69
C GLU A 236 -36.33 2.89 28.32
N ASP A 237 -36.45 1.80 27.55
CA ASP A 237 -36.24 0.42 28.00
C ASP A 237 -34.78 -0.06 27.88
N HIS A 238 -33.85 0.84 27.51
CA HIS A 238 -32.43 0.49 27.38
C HIS A 238 -31.70 0.60 28.71
N VAL A 239 -30.78 -0.33 28.93
CA VAL A 239 -29.93 -0.43 30.12
C VAL A 239 -28.46 -0.23 29.76
N TRP A 240 -27.68 0.34 30.66
CA TRP A 240 -26.23 0.46 30.48
C TRP A 240 -25.48 -0.86 30.65
N GLY A 241 -24.81 -1.29 29.58
CA GLY A 241 -23.78 -2.32 29.57
C GLY A 241 -22.37 -1.74 29.56
N TYR A 242 -21.55 -2.13 30.53
CA TYR A 242 -20.12 -1.79 30.55
C TYR A 242 -19.33 -2.82 29.76
N TRP A 243 -18.55 -2.34 28.80
CA TRP A 243 -17.77 -3.20 27.93
C TRP A 243 -16.28 -2.97 28.09
N ARG A 244 -15.50 -3.94 27.64
CA ARG A 244 -14.05 -3.84 27.50
C ARG A 244 -13.61 -4.38 26.16
N VAL A 245 -12.43 -3.96 25.75
CA VAL A 245 -11.77 -4.53 24.57
C VAL A 245 -11.46 -6.01 24.86
N PRO A 246 -11.79 -6.93 23.93
CA PRO A 246 -11.43 -8.34 24.07
C PRO A 246 -9.92 -8.55 24.02
N THR A 247 -9.44 -9.53 24.79
CA THR A 247 -8.06 -10.01 24.73
C THR A 247 -7.83 -10.91 23.52
N LEU A 248 -6.57 -11.15 23.12
CA LEU A 248 -6.27 -12.06 22.01
C LEU A 248 -6.79 -13.48 22.30
N GLU A 249 -6.62 -13.95 23.54
CA GLU A 249 -7.06 -15.27 23.97
C GLU A 249 -8.57 -15.45 23.84
N GLU A 250 -9.36 -14.45 24.27
CA GLU A 250 -10.82 -14.47 24.14
C GLU A 250 -11.26 -14.49 22.67
N LEU A 251 -10.61 -13.70 21.80
CA LEU A 251 -10.90 -13.71 20.36
C LEU A 251 -10.55 -15.04 19.69
N VAL A 252 -9.53 -15.74 20.17
CA VAL A 252 -9.11 -17.05 19.64
C VAL A 252 -10.06 -18.15 20.12
N ARG A 253 -10.47 -18.12 21.40
CA ARG A 253 -11.41 -19.08 21.99
C ARG A 253 -12.84 -18.95 21.46
N THR A 254 -13.19 -17.79 20.92
CA THR A 254 -14.54 -17.54 20.38
C THR A 254 -14.75 -18.29 19.07
N TRP A 255 -15.81 -19.10 19.05
CA TRP A 255 -16.26 -19.80 17.85
C TRP A 255 -17.05 -18.85 16.94
N PRO A 256 -16.78 -18.85 15.63
CA PRO A 256 -17.49 -17.98 14.70
C PRO A 256 -18.96 -18.37 14.58
N ALA A 257 -19.84 -17.37 14.54
CA ALA A 257 -21.24 -17.58 14.18
C ALA A 257 -21.36 -18.06 12.73
N LYS A 258 -22.20 -19.07 12.50
CA LYS A 258 -22.55 -19.54 11.15
C LYS A 258 -23.73 -18.77 10.54
N THR A 259 -24.54 -18.15 11.38
CA THR A 259 -25.73 -17.40 10.97
C THR A 259 -25.38 -15.93 10.83
N LEU A 260 -25.87 -15.30 9.77
CA LEU A 260 -25.76 -13.86 9.59
C LEU A 260 -26.63 -13.14 10.63
N PRO A 261 -26.22 -11.95 11.09
CA PRO A 261 -27.01 -11.16 12.05
C PRO A 261 -28.38 -10.82 11.48
N VAL A 262 -29.38 -10.76 12.36
CA VAL A 262 -30.72 -10.25 12.02
C VAL A 262 -30.60 -8.77 11.68
N GLU A 263 -31.25 -8.32 10.61
CA GLU A 263 -31.33 -6.89 10.29
C GLU A 263 -31.97 -6.17 11.48
N ASN A 264 -31.23 -5.24 12.10
CA ASN A 264 -31.56 -4.47 13.32
C ASN A 264 -31.19 -5.11 14.68
N ALA A 265 -30.37 -6.16 14.72
CA ALA A 265 -29.81 -6.63 16.00
C ALA A 265 -28.80 -5.61 16.59
N GLU A 266 -28.98 -5.21 17.85
CA GLU A 266 -28.07 -4.29 18.55
C GLU A 266 -26.69 -4.92 18.83
N TRP A 267 -26.67 -6.25 18.93
CA TRP A 267 -25.47 -7.05 19.05
C TRP A 267 -25.64 -8.41 18.36
N TRP A 268 -24.54 -9.01 17.93
CA TRP A 268 -24.54 -10.37 17.37
C TRP A 268 -23.25 -11.13 17.69
N LEU A 269 -23.27 -12.44 17.51
CA LEU A 269 -22.07 -13.25 17.63
C LEU A 269 -21.15 -13.03 16.42
N PRO A 270 -19.83 -12.90 16.64
CA PRO A 270 -18.91 -12.50 15.58
C PRO A 270 -18.76 -13.56 14.49
N THR A 271 -18.79 -13.12 13.24
CA THR A 271 -18.51 -13.97 12.08
C THR A 271 -17.00 -14.15 11.88
N ILE A 272 -16.59 -15.13 11.06
CA ILE A 272 -15.17 -15.38 10.81
C ILE A 272 -14.47 -14.20 10.11
N GLU A 273 -15.18 -13.48 9.25
CA GLU A 273 -14.65 -12.32 8.53
C GLU A 273 -14.42 -11.13 9.45
N GLU A 274 -15.18 -11.00 10.54
CA GLU A 274 -14.99 -9.97 11.57
C GLU A 274 -13.89 -10.38 12.57
N LEU A 275 -13.78 -11.66 12.92
CA LEU A 275 -12.75 -12.17 13.84
C LEU A 275 -11.33 -12.09 13.26
N ARG A 276 -11.15 -12.32 11.94
CA ARG A 276 -9.83 -12.26 11.28
C ARG A 276 -9.10 -10.91 11.48
N PRO A 277 -9.69 -9.75 11.11
CA PRO A 277 -9.05 -8.46 11.30
C PRO A 277 -8.89 -8.10 12.79
N ALA A 278 -9.84 -8.50 13.65
CA ALA A 278 -9.75 -8.25 15.08
C ALA A 278 -8.60 -9.04 15.74
N ARG A 279 -8.43 -10.32 15.41
CA ARG A 279 -7.29 -11.15 15.88
C ARG A 279 -5.95 -10.58 15.43
N ARG A 280 -5.84 -10.11 14.18
CA ARG A 280 -4.63 -9.45 13.66
C ARG A 280 -4.30 -8.18 14.44
N THR A 281 -5.32 -7.38 14.73
CA THR A 281 -5.18 -6.12 15.49
C THR A 281 -4.83 -6.38 16.95
N ALA A 282 -5.44 -7.38 17.59
CA ALA A 282 -5.10 -7.79 18.96
C ALA A 282 -3.66 -8.30 19.06
N ARG A 283 -3.22 -9.14 18.10
CA ARG A 283 -1.84 -9.65 18.05
C ARG A 283 -0.81 -8.53 17.91
N SER A 284 -1.07 -7.53 17.07
CA SER A 284 -0.16 -6.39 16.92
C SER A 284 -0.11 -5.50 18.18
N ARG A 285 -1.24 -5.37 18.89
CA ARG A 285 -1.30 -4.64 20.17
C ARG A 285 -0.52 -5.36 21.27
N GLU A 286 -0.64 -6.67 21.39
CA GLU A 286 0.16 -7.46 22.35
C GLU A 286 1.65 -7.41 22.01
N ALA A 287 2.03 -7.59 20.75
CA ALA A 287 3.43 -7.47 20.31
C ALA A 287 4.03 -6.11 20.68
N ARG A 288 3.27 -5.01 20.52
CA ARG A 288 3.70 -3.67 20.93
C ARG A 288 3.82 -3.49 22.45
N LYS A 289 2.99 -4.18 23.24
CA LYS A 289 3.11 -4.17 24.72
C LYS A 289 4.36 -4.92 25.17
N TYR A 290 4.61 -6.10 24.60
CA TYR A 290 5.82 -6.88 24.89
C TYR A 290 7.09 -6.15 24.45
N ALA A 291 7.11 -5.52 23.27
CA ALA A 291 8.26 -4.74 22.82
C ALA A 291 8.54 -3.46 23.64
N LYS A 292 7.59 -3.01 24.46
CA LYS A 292 7.74 -1.85 25.37
C LYS A 292 8.09 -2.23 26.80
N THR A 293 8.07 -3.51 27.14
CA THR A 293 8.45 -3.99 28.47
C THR A 293 9.91 -4.43 28.38
N PRO A 294 10.86 -3.74 29.04
CA PRO A 294 12.30 -4.02 28.94
C PRO A 294 12.69 -5.39 29.50
#